data_AF-A0A1E7RM27-F1
#
_entry.id   AF-A0A1E7RM27-F1
#
_cell.length_a   1.000
_cell.length_b   1.000
_cell.length_c   1.000
_cell.angle_alpha   90.00
_cell.angle_beta   90.00
_cell.angle_gamma   90.00
#
_symmetry.space_group_name_H-M   'P 1'
#
loop_
_entity.id
_entity.type
_entity.pdbx_description
1 polymer ?
#
loop_
_entity_poly.entity_id
_entity_poly.type
_entity_poly.pdbx_seq_one_letter_code
_entity_poly.pdbx_strand_id
1 'polypeptide(L)'
;MKVFATARFAGVLLVCSALGTTTATSAESRPAEVGDATRALLRLQASGERASAPLPILGDQATASYKRYIDSFTHPIPAYLAPNVRQGASGSAADSGK
;
A
#
# COMPACT_ATOMS: atom_id res chain seq x y z
N MET A 1 34.94 29.95 -22.42
CA MET A 1 35.61 29.81 -21.12
C MET A 1 34.53 29.57 -20.07
N LYS A 2 34.58 28.41 -19.42
CA LYS A 2 33.55 27.93 -18.47
C LYS A 2 33.91 28.41 -17.06
N VAL A 3 33.07 29.28 -16.49
CA VAL A 3 33.11 29.67 -15.08
C VAL A 3 31.96 28.95 -14.37
N PHE A 4 32.26 27.89 -13.62
CA PHE A 4 31.31 27.28 -12.70
C PHE A 4 31.62 27.83 -11.30
N ALA A 5 30.80 28.79 -10.88
CA ALA A 5 30.80 29.32 -9.52
C ALA A 5 30.13 28.31 -8.56
N THR A 6 30.83 28.02 -7.45
CA THR A 6 30.35 28.02 -6.05
C THR A 6 28.83 28.17 -5.81
N ALA A 7 28.19 27.61 -4.80
CA ALA A 7 28.52 26.72 -3.68
C ALA A 7 27.21 26.52 -2.88
N ARG A 8 27.06 25.34 -2.27
CA ARG A 8 26.41 25.04 -0.97
C ARG A 8 25.02 25.60 -0.65
N PHE A 9 24.10 24.69 -0.34
CA PHE A 9 23.23 24.84 0.84
C PHE A 9 23.12 23.51 1.59
N ALA A 10 23.92 23.41 2.64
CA ALA A 10 23.60 22.61 3.81
C ALA A 10 22.57 23.40 4.63
N GLY A 11 21.49 22.75 5.04
CA GLY A 11 20.55 23.34 6.00
C GLY A 11 19.10 22.97 5.74
N VAL A 12 18.64 21.88 6.36
CA VAL A 12 17.35 21.90 7.07
C VAL A 12 17.56 21.10 8.35
N LEU A 13 18.03 21.80 9.37
CA LEU A 13 17.92 21.41 10.77
C LEU A 13 16.60 21.99 11.29
N LEU A 14 15.85 21.17 12.04
CA LEU A 14 14.94 21.57 13.12
C LEU A 14 13.62 22.27 12.75
N VAL A 15 12.54 21.48 12.63
CA VAL A 15 11.21 21.94 13.05
C VAL A 15 10.81 21.15 14.30
N CYS A 16 11.00 21.80 15.43
CA CYS A 16 10.39 21.42 16.70
C CYS A 16 8.93 21.90 16.69
N SER A 17 8.02 20.97 16.93
CA SER A 17 6.83 21.10 17.80
C SER A 17 5.96 22.35 17.67
N ALA A 18 4.79 22.19 17.05
CA ALA A 18 3.59 22.91 17.46
C ALA A 18 2.49 21.88 17.81
N LEU A 19 1.99 21.99 19.04
CA LEU A 19 0.98 21.17 19.68
C LEU A 19 -0.28 21.04 18.83
N GLY A 20 -0.63 19.81 18.48
CA GLY A 20 -2.02 19.44 18.23
C GLY A 20 -2.56 18.79 19.50
N THR A 21 -3.07 19.60 20.45
CA THR A 21 -3.97 19.07 21.48
C THR A 21 -5.27 18.70 20.78
N THR A 22 -5.33 17.49 20.21
CA THR A 22 -6.63 16.90 19.91
C THR A 22 -7.31 16.72 21.25
N THR A 23 -8.25 17.60 21.56
CA THR A 23 -9.24 17.38 22.60
C THR A 23 -9.94 16.08 22.24
N ALA A 24 -9.50 14.97 22.84
CA ALA A 24 -10.27 13.76 22.87
C ALA A 24 -11.57 14.13 23.56
N THR A 25 -12.63 14.35 22.77
CA THR A 25 -13.99 14.36 23.28
C THR A 25 -14.14 13.04 24.02
N SER A 26 -14.17 13.11 25.35
CA SER A 26 -14.41 11.95 26.21
C SER A 26 -15.82 11.50 25.88
N ALA A 27 -15.92 10.57 24.92
CA ALA A 27 -17.17 9.89 24.63
C ALA A 27 -17.61 9.24 25.93
N GLU A 28 -18.81 9.59 26.38
CA GLU A 28 -19.52 8.95 27.47
C GLU A 28 -19.26 7.44 27.40
N SER A 29 -18.62 6.89 28.43
CA SER A 29 -18.14 5.50 28.46
C SER A 29 -19.33 4.56 28.64
N ARG A 30 -20.16 4.42 27.61
CA ARG A 30 -21.00 3.23 27.45
C ARG A 30 -20.08 2.01 27.36
N PRO A 31 -20.50 0.85 27.92
CA PRO A 31 -19.76 -0.39 27.72
C PRO A 31 -19.54 -0.61 26.22
N ALA A 32 -18.28 -0.69 25.80
CA ALA A 32 -17.95 -0.92 24.40
C ALA A 32 -18.47 -2.30 24.00
N GLU A 33 -19.34 -2.37 22.99
CA GLU A 33 -19.78 -3.65 22.46
C GLU A 33 -18.62 -4.30 21.71
N VAL A 34 -18.60 -5.63 21.70
CA VAL A 34 -17.59 -6.38 20.96
C VAL A 34 -17.65 -6.00 19.48
N GLY A 35 -16.56 -5.42 18.97
CA GLY A 35 -16.43 -5.01 17.58
C GLY A 35 -16.62 -3.52 17.30
N ASP A 36 -17.03 -2.70 18.28
CA ASP A 36 -17.15 -1.24 18.09
C ASP A 36 -15.81 -0.59 17.72
N ALA A 37 -14.74 -0.97 18.43
CA ALA A 37 -13.39 -0.53 18.11
C ALA A 37 -12.97 -0.92 16.69
N THR A 38 -13.26 -2.17 16.28
CA THR A 38 -12.95 -2.65 14.93
C THR A 38 -13.71 -1.87 13.87
N ARG A 39 -15.01 -1.65 14.06
CA ARG A 39 -15.84 -0.87 13.13
C ARG A 39 -15.38 0.58 13.05
N ALA A 40 -14.98 1.19 14.17
CA ALA A 40 -14.43 2.53 14.20
C ALA A 40 -13.12 2.62 13.39
N LEU A 41 -12.21 1.65 13.56
CA LEU A 41 -10.96 1.60 12.79
C LEU A 41 -11.21 1.38 11.30
N LEU A 42 -12.14 0.48 10.93
CA LEU A 42 -12.49 0.26 9.51
C LEU A 42 -13.11 1.50 8.88
N ARG A 43 -13.98 2.22 9.60
CA ARG A 43 -14.52 3.52 9.13
C ARG A 43 -13.41 4.55 8.94
N LEU A 44 -12.44 4.61 9.84
CA LEU A 44 -11.30 5.53 9.74
C LEU A 44 -10.36 5.17 8.58
N GLN A 45 -10.13 3.88 8.31
CA GLN A 45 -9.35 3.44 7.16
C GLN A 45 -10.09 3.72 5.85
N ALA A 46 -11.40 3.48 5.81
CA ALA A 46 -12.24 3.72 4.65
C ALA A 46 -12.41 5.21 4.33
N SER A 47 -12.42 6.08 5.34
CA SER A 47 -12.53 7.53 5.13
C SER A 47 -11.27 8.12 4.49
N GLY A 48 -10.11 7.50 4.69
CA GLY A 48 -8.83 8.01 4.17
C GLY A 48 -8.39 9.34 4.78
N GLU A 49 -9.07 9.87 5.81
CA GLU A 49 -8.73 11.15 6.44
C GLU A 49 -7.34 11.16 7.09
N ARG A 50 -6.80 9.98 7.39
CA ARG A 50 -5.44 9.78 7.93
C ARG A 50 -4.44 9.29 6.89
N ALA A 51 -4.84 9.20 5.62
CA ALA A 51 -3.93 8.86 4.53
C ALA A 51 -2.91 9.98 4.31
N SER A 52 -1.69 9.61 3.90
CA SER A 52 -0.69 10.58 3.46
C SER A 52 -1.11 11.22 2.13
N ALA A 53 -0.50 12.36 1.78
CA ALA A 53 -0.62 12.92 0.43
C ALA A 53 -0.19 11.88 -0.63
N PRO A 54 -0.82 11.87 -1.82
CA PRO A 54 -0.41 10.98 -2.90
C PRO A 54 0.99 11.35 -3.41
N LEU A 55 1.88 10.36 -3.57
CA LEU A 55 3.19 10.55 -4.18
C LEU A 55 3.17 9.99 -5.62
N PRO A 56 3.24 10.86 -6.65
CA PRO A 56 3.34 10.39 -8.03
C PRO A 56 4.70 9.72 -8.25
N ILE A 57 4.69 8.60 -8.99
CA ILE A 57 5.92 7.92 -9.42
C ILE A 57 6.60 8.81 -10.47
N LEU A 58 7.88 9.12 -10.27
CA LEU A 58 8.69 9.84 -11.25
C LEU A 58 8.76 9.05 -12.56
N GLY A 59 8.72 9.75 -13.70
CA GLY A 59 8.71 9.12 -15.03
C GLY A 59 9.78 8.05 -15.23
N ASP A 60 11.02 8.32 -14.82
CA ASP A 60 12.14 7.37 -14.94
C ASP A 60 11.89 6.08 -14.15
N GLN A 61 11.33 6.19 -12.94
CA GLN A 61 11.00 5.03 -12.10
C GLN A 61 9.80 4.25 -12.66
N ALA A 62 8.84 4.95 -13.25
CA ALA A 62 7.71 4.32 -13.94
C ALA A 62 8.20 3.50 -15.15
N THR A 63 9.08 4.07 -15.97
CA THR A 63 9.69 3.38 -17.12
C THR A 63 10.53 2.18 -16.69
N ALA A 64 11.36 2.33 -15.65
CA ALA A 64 12.16 1.22 -15.13
C ALA A 64 11.29 0.07 -14.59
N SER A 65 10.20 0.39 -13.89
CA SER A 65 9.24 -0.58 -13.38
C SER A 65 8.55 -1.35 -14.51
N TYR A 66 8.11 -0.63 -15.55
CA TYR A 66 7.49 -1.24 -16.73
C TYR A 66 8.46 -2.15 -17.48
N LYS A 67 9.72 -1.70 -17.66
CA LYS A 67 10.75 -2.53 -18.27
C LYS A 67 10.95 -3.84 -17.50
N ARG A 68 11.06 -3.78 -16.17
CA ARG A 68 11.20 -4.98 -15.32
C ARG A 68 10.01 -5.93 -15.48
N TYR A 69 8.79 -5.40 -15.61
CA TYR A 69 7.60 -6.21 -15.85
C TYR A 69 7.71 -6.95 -17.18
N ILE A 70 8.09 -6.28 -18.26
CA ILE A 70 8.30 -6.94 -19.56
C ILE A 70 9.44 -7.97 -19.50
N ASP A 71 10.56 -7.61 -18.88
CA ASP A 71 11.71 -8.50 -18.69
C ASP A 71 11.32 -9.74 -17.84
N SER A 72 10.33 -9.66 -16.96
CA SER A 72 9.92 -10.81 -16.14
C SER A 72 9.40 -11.99 -16.98
N PHE A 73 8.84 -11.73 -18.16
CA PHE A 73 8.34 -12.78 -19.06
C PHE A 73 9.44 -13.47 -19.86
N THR A 74 10.66 -12.91 -19.91
CA THR A 74 11.77 -13.55 -20.63
C THR A 74 12.45 -14.64 -19.82
N HIS A 75 12.11 -14.75 -18.53
CA HIS A 75 12.72 -15.72 -17.62
C HIS A 75 11.89 -17.02 -17.63
N PRO A 76 12.50 -18.18 -17.90
CA PRO A 76 11.79 -19.45 -17.88
C PRO A 76 11.31 -19.78 -16.47
N ILE A 77 10.17 -20.48 -16.36
CA ILE A 77 9.70 -21.02 -15.09
C ILE A 77 10.75 -22.02 -14.57
N PRO A 78 11.31 -21.83 -13.36
CA PRO A 78 12.28 -22.76 -12.81
C PRO A 78 11.71 -24.17 -12.67
N ALA A 79 12.52 -25.20 -12.96
CA ALA A 79 12.10 -26.61 -12.96
C ALA A 79 11.52 -27.10 -11.61
N TYR A 80 11.87 -26.45 -10.50
CA TYR A 80 11.36 -26.77 -9.17
C TYR A 80 9.97 -26.18 -8.88
N LEU A 81 9.52 -25.17 -9.63
CA LEU A 81 8.12 -24.77 -9.66
C LEU A 81 7.36 -25.78 -10.54
N ALA A 82 7.19 -27.00 -10.04
CA ALA A 82 6.25 -27.93 -10.64
C ALA A 82 4.88 -27.21 -10.76
N PRO A 83 4.19 -27.28 -11.92
CA PRO A 83 2.87 -26.69 -12.08
C PRO A 83 1.87 -27.49 -11.23
N ASN A 84 1.83 -27.21 -9.94
CA ASN A 84 0.83 -27.74 -9.00
C ASN A 84 -0.47 -26.93 -9.07
N VAL A 85 -0.79 -26.37 -10.24
CA VAL A 85 -2.15 -25.95 -10.52
C VAL A 85 -2.91 -27.25 -10.69
N ARG A 86 -3.71 -27.64 -9.68
CA ARG A 86 -4.74 -28.65 -9.87
C ARG A 86 -5.48 -28.24 -11.14
N GLN A 87 -5.31 -29.01 -12.21
CA GLN A 87 -6.12 -28.87 -13.39
C GLN A 87 -7.53 -29.28 -12.94
N GLY A 88 -8.28 -28.27 -12.50
CA GLY A 88 -9.58 -28.42 -11.88
C GLY A 88 -10.43 -29.29 -12.79
N ALA A 89 -10.91 -30.38 -12.23
CA ALA A 89 -11.93 -31.21 -12.79
C ALA A 89 -12.92 -30.37 -13.60
N SER A 90 -13.12 -30.73 -14.86
CA SER A 90 -14.37 -30.48 -15.55
C SER A 90 -15.47 -31.06 -14.66
N GLY A 91 -16.06 -30.22 -13.81
CA GLY A 91 -17.20 -30.56 -12.98
C GLY A 91 -18.39 -30.77 -13.90
N SER A 92 -18.55 -32.00 -14.38
CA SER A 92 -19.86 -32.48 -14.84
C SER A 92 -20.77 -32.42 -13.63
N ALA A 93 -21.71 -31.47 -13.67
CA ALA A 93 -22.85 -31.44 -12.77
C ALA A 93 -23.57 -32.79 -12.88
N ALA A 94 -23.50 -33.60 -11.82
CA ALA A 94 -24.38 -34.73 -11.61
C ALA A 94 -25.21 -34.41 -10.36
N ASP A 95 -26.29 -33.68 -10.59
CA ASP A 95 -27.46 -33.72 -9.73
C ASP A 95 -28.03 -35.15 -9.81
N SER A 96 -28.01 -35.86 -8.69
CA SER A 96 -28.77 -37.09 -8.54
C SER A 96 -29.39 -37.07 -7.16
N GLY A 97 -30.65 -36.67 -7.14
CA GLY A 97 -31.47 -36.57 -5.93
C GLY A 97 -31.63 -37.89 -5.18
N LYS A 98 -31.75 -37.76 -3.87
CA LYS A 98 -32.57 -38.55 -2.98
C LYS A 98 -33.00 -37.69 -1.81
#